data_AF-A0A0B7AJ44-F1
#
_entry.id   AF-A0A0B7AJ44-F1
#
_cell.length_a   1.000
_cell.length_b   1.000
_cell.length_c   1.000
_cell.angle_alpha   90.00
_cell.angle_beta   90.00
_cell.angle_gamma   90.00
#
_symmetry.space_group_name_H-M   'P 1'
#
loop_
_entity.id
_entity.type
_entity.pdbx_description
1 polymer ?
#
loop_
_entity_poly.entity_id
_entity_poly.type
_entity_poly.pdbx_seq_one_letter_code
_entity_poly.pdbx_strand_id
1 'polypeptide(L)'
;METQFTKISKTISGKVFIKSVHLIECFAHSQLGDKHNVKLNVKAKIYDPIITCNNSYAYEGQMNPVLACTVDYDGLNIKSFKFEIGEKTFEEGKHNPDFVKIFREQLSETKVMVHLIVYQAKGWHFEREFYLLVVQANGHVTRQAVRLQQTSGSGGGIVSSFLVACVLVACYYLMKFTQ
;
A
#
# COMPACT_ATOMS: atom_id res chain seq x y z
N MET A 1 -19.19 -65.14 23.76
CA MET A 1 -19.18 -63.88 24.54
C MET A 1 -18.90 -62.78 23.53
N GLU A 2 -19.90 -62.00 23.13
CA GLU A 2 -19.72 -60.93 22.14
C GLU A 2 -19.19 -59.68 22.83
N THR A 3 -18.02 -59.22 22.40
CA THR A 3 -17.39 -58.01 22.94
C THR A 3 -18.13 -56.79 22.41
N GLN A 4 -18.89 -56.09 23.25
CA GLN A 4 -19.51 -54.82 22.88
C GLN A 4 -18.43 -53.73 22.82
N PHE A 5 -18.18 -53.21 21.62
CA PHE A 5 -17.34 -52.02 21.43
C PHE A 5 -18.20 -50.76 21.57
N THR A 6 -17.98 -49.99 22.62
CA THR A 6 -18.61 -48.67 22.76
C THR A 6 -17.80 -47.63 21.98
N LYS A 7 -18.34 -47.14 20.87
CA LYS A 7 -17.73 -46.04 20.11
C LYS A 7 -17.94 -44.72 20.86
N ILE A 8 -16.86 -44.14 21.36
CA ILE A 8 -16.87 -42.79 21.95
C ILE A 8 -16.50 -41.78 20.85
N SER A 9 -17.41 -40.86 20.54
CA SER A 9 -17.15 -39.74 19.63
C SER A 9 -17.09 -38.43 20.42
N LYS A 10 -16.00 -37.67 20.28
CA LYS A 10 -15.88 -36.32 20.83
C LYS A 10 -15.46 -35.34 19.73
N THR A 11 -16.22 -34.26 19.58
CA THR A 11 -15.88 -33.15 18.69
C THR A 11 -15.00 -32.16 19.44
N ILE A 12 -13.84 -31.83 18.86
CA ILE A 12 -12.96 -30.78 19.36
C ILE A 12 -13.10 -29.58 18.41
N SER A 13 -13.56 -28.45 18.95
CA SER A 13 -13.72 -27.20 18.20
C SER A 13 -12.64 -26.21 18.61
N GLY A 14 -12.00 -25.55 17.64
CA GLY A 14 -10.97 -24.54 17.87
C GLY A 14 -11.00 -23.44 16.79
N LYS A 15 -10.42 -22.28 17.10
CA LYS A 15 -10.19 -21.18 16.15
C LYS A 15 -8.71 -21.12 15.81
N VAL A 16 -8.37 -21.11 14.52
CA VAL A 16 -6.98 -20.99 14.04
C VAL A 16 -6.85 -19.69 13.25
N PHE A 17 -5.88 -18.85 13.62
CA PHE A 17 -5.54 -17.65 12.88
C PHE A 17 -4.45 -17.96 11.87
N ILE A 18 -4.81 -17.99 10.59
CA ILE A 18 -3.93 -18.39 9.48
C ILE A 18 -3.38 -17.12 8.82
N LYS A 19 -2.05 -16.93 8.86
CA LYS A 19 -1.36 -15.80 8.19
C LYS A 19 -0.79 -16.14 6.82
N SER A 20 -0.60 -17.42 6.49
CA SER A 20 -0.15 -17.93 5.18
C SER A 20 -0.57 -19.39 5.01
N VAL A 21 -0.26 -20.06 3.88
CA VAL A 21 -0.58 -21.48 3.67
C VAL A 21 0.05 -22.30 4.79
N HIS A 22 -0.78 -22.81 5.71
CA HIS A 22 -0.33 -23.56 6.88
C HIS A 22 -0.99 -24.92 6.89
N LEU A 23 -0.16 -25.94 7.12
CA LEU A 23 -0.59 -27.27 7.48
C LEU A 23 -1.04 -27.24 8.95
N ILE A 24 -2.31 -27.55 9.21
CA ILE A 24 -2.78 -27.75 10.58
C ILE A 24 -2.65 -29.24 10.86
N GLU A 25 -1.82 -29.61 11.83
CA GLU A 25 -1.70 -30.98 12.32
C GLU A 25 -2.36 -31.10 13.68
N CYS A 26 -3.35 -31.99 13.78
CA CYS A 26 -4.03 -32.33 15.04
C CYS A 26 -3.56 -33.70 15.51
N PHE A 27 -2.97 -33.74 16.71
CA PHE A 27 -2.54 -34.97 17.36
C PHE A 27 -3.54 -35.38 18.44
N ALA A 28 -4.09 -36.58 18.33
CA ALA A 28 -4.93 -37.21 19.34
C ALA A 28 -4.16 -38.39 19.94
N HIS A 29 -4.05 -38.40 21.28
CA HIS A 29 -3.36 -39.44 22.03
C HIS A 29 -4.34 -40.04 23.04
N SER A 30 -4.47 -41.37 23.08
CA SER A 30 -5.24 -42.08 24.09
C SER A 30 -4.35 -42.48 25.27
N GLN A 31 -4.96 -42.63 26.45
CA GLN A 31 -4.26 -43.14 27.64
C GLN A 31 -3.84 -44.61 27.49
N LEU A 32 -4.42 -45.33 26.53
CA LEU A 32 -4.11 -46.73 26.22
C LEU A 32 -2.93 -46.86 25.23
N GLY A 33 -2.37 -45.73 24.76
CA GLY A 33 -1.20 -45.69 23.88
C GLY A 33 -1.53 -45.44 22.41
N ASP A 34 -2.80 -45.40 22.02
CA ASP A 34 -3.19 -45.10 20.63
C ASP A 34 -2.85 -43.66 20.26
N LYS A 35 -2.32 -43.48 19.05
CA LYS A 35 -2.00 -42.17 18.50
C LYS A 35 -2.66 -42.01 17.15
N HIS A 36 -3.29 -40.85 16.93
CA HIS A 36 -3.87 -40.49 15.66
C HIS A 36 -3.43 -39.09 15.27
N ASN A 37 -3.00 -38.91 14.02
CA ASN A 37 -2.63 -37.62 13.48
C ASN A 37 -3.55 -37.31 12.31
N VAL A 38 -4.25 -36.17 12.39
CA VAL A 38 -5.07 -35.64 11.30
C VAL A 38 -4.38 -34.41 10.75
N LYS A 39 -4.02 -34.47 9.47
CA LYS A 39 -3.43 -33.34 8.74
C LYS A 39 -4.50 -32.67 7.90
N LEU A 40 -4.70 -31.37 8.12
CA LEU A 40 -5.61 -30.52 7.37
C LEU A 40 -4.81 -29.54 6.53
N ASN A 41 -4.84 -29.75 5.22
CA ASN A 41 -4.29 -28.79 4.25
C ASN A 41 -5.27 -27.65 4.05
N VAL A 42 -4.97 -26.48 4.65
CA VAL A 42 -5.78 -25.28 4.44
C VAL A 42 -5.15 -24.41 3.36
N LYS A 43 -5.88 -24.22 2.25
CA LYS A 43 -5.52 -23.26 1.20
C LYS A 43 -6.36 -22.01 1.39
N ALA A 44 -5.73 -20.90 1.76
CA ALA A 44 -6.35 -19.59 1.74
C ALA A 44 -6.00 -18.87 0.43
N LYS A 45 -7.02 -18.32 -0.25
CA LYS A 45 -6.79 -17.31 -1.30
C LYS A 45 -6.79 -15.94 -0.61
N ILE A 46 -5.66 -15.27 -0.62
CA ILE A 46 -5.54 -13.89 -0.17
C ILE A 46 -5.71 -13.02 -1.41
N TYR A 47 -6.69 -12.12 -1.39
CA TYR A 47 -6.89 -11.15 -2.45
C TYR A 47 -6.36 -9.81 -1.94
N ASP A 48 -5.39 -9.28 -2.67
CA ASP A 48 -4.71 -8.02 -2.35
C ASP A 48 -5.11 -6.93 -3.34
N PRO A 49 -5.22 -5.67 -2.90
CA PRO A 49 -5.41 -4.54 -3.79
C PRO A 49 -4.17 -4.38 -4.67
N ILE A 50 -4.38 -3.93 -5.91
CA ILE A 50 -3.29 -3.61 -6.82
C ILE A 50 -2.86 -2.17 -6.52
N ILE A 51 -1.63 -2.00 -6.04
CA ILE A 51 -1.06 -0.69 -5.71
C ILE A 51 -0.01 -0.33 -6.76
N THR A 52 -0.19 0.81 -7.42
CA THR A 52 0.78 1.36 -8.38
C THR A 52 1.25 2.73 -7.87
N CYS A 53 2.52 2.84 -7.52
CA CYS A 53 3.12 4.08 -7.03
C CYS A 53 4.09 4.65 -8.06
N ASN A 54 4.03 5.97 -8.25
CA ASN A 54 5.01 6.68 -9.07
C ASN A 54 6.03 7.36 -8.15
N ASN A 55 7.31 7.14 -8.42
CA ASN A 55 8.36 7.91 -7.77
C ASN A 55 8.22 9.38 -8.15
N SER A 56 8.49 10.24 -7.18
CA SER A 56 8.44 11.69 -7.37
C SER A 56 9.84 12.27 -7.26
N TYR A 57 10.02 13.47 -7.77
CA TYR A 57 11.31 14.15 -7.84
C TYR A 57 11.21 15.50 -7.12
N ALA A 58 12.19 15.82 -6.29
CA ALA A 58 12.26 17.10 -5.61
C ALA A 58 13.69 17.51 -5.28
N TYR A 59 13.91 18.81 -5.08
CA TYR A 59 15.16 19.32 -4.52
C TYR A 59 15.03 19.58 -3.03
N GLU A 60 16.17 19.58 -2.32
CA GLU A 60 16.17 19.85 -0.88
C GLU A 60 15.65 21.26 -0.57
N GLY A 61 14.73 21.37 0.38
CA GLY A 61 14.04 22.62 0.71
C GLY A 61 12.79 22.91 -0.14
N GLN A 62 12.51 22.12 -1.18
CA GLN A 62 11.27 22.27 -1.97
C GLN A 62 10.04 22.11 -1.08
N MET A 63 9.10 23.06 -1.19
CA MET A 63 7.85 23.02 -0.45
C MET A 63 6.84 22.10 -1.12
N ASN A 64 6.12 21.32 -0.32
CA ASN A 64 4.98 20.48 -0.74
C ASN A 64 5.24 19.48 -1.89
N PRO A 65 6.39 18.79 -2.03
CA PRO A 65 6.46 17.68 -2.98
C PRO A 65 5.43 16.59 -2.65
N VAL A 66 4.89 15.98 -3.70
CA VAL A 66 3.79 15.01 -3.62
C VAL A 66 4.26 13.65 -4.10
N LEU A 67 4.04 12.64 -3.27
CA LEU A 67 4.14 11.22 -3.64
C LEU A 67 2.71 10.71 -3.87
N ALA A 68 2.48 10.01 -4.97
CA ALA A 68 1.14 9.55 -5.36
C ALA A 68 1.15 8.07 -5.71
N CYS A 69 0.13 7.36 -5.21
CA CYS A 69 -0.11 5.97 -5.52
C CYS A 69 -1.57 5.76 -5.90
N THR A 70 -1.82 5.00 -6.96
CA THR A 70 -3.14 4.52 -7.32
C THR A 70 -3.38 3.16 -6.67
N VAL A 71 -4.55 2.98 -6.07
CA VAL A 71 -4.97 1.72 -5.45
C VAL A 71 -6.25 1.26 -6.13
N ASP A 72 -6.23 0.07 -6.71
CA ASP A 72 -7.40 -0.67 -7.18
C ASP A 72 -7.72 -1.76 -6.15
N TYR A 73 -8.89 -1.67 -5.55
CA TYR A 73 -9.35 -2.56 -4.48
C TYR A 73 -10.68 -3.23 -4.85
N ASP A 74 -10.91 -3.52 -6.13
CA ASP A 74 -12.11 -4.22 -6.59
C ASP A 74 -12.38 -5.51 -5.79
N GLY A 75 -13.62 -5.67 -5.32
CA GLY A 75 -14.04 -6.78 -4.47
C GLY A 75 -13.46 -6.79 -3.04
N LEU A 76 -12.74 -5.75 -2.61
CA LEU A 76 -12.13 -5.66 -1.28
C LEU A 76 -12.78 -4.55 -0.43
N ASN A 77 -12.90 -4.80 0.87
CA ASN A 77 -13.39 -3.81 1.81
C ASN A 77 -12.19 -3.13 2.51
N ILE A 78 -11.88 -1.91 2.09
CA ILE A 78 -10.76 -1.13 2.63
C ILE A 78 -11.20 -0.32 3.86
N LYS A 79 -10.43 -0.45 4.94
CA LYS A 79 -10.65 0.26 6.20
C LYS A 79 -9.95 1.62 6.22
N SER A 80 -8.66 1.66 5.88
CA SER A 80 -7.92 2.92 5.82
C SER A 80 -6.65 2.85 4.97
N PHE A 81 -6.19 4.02 4.57
CA PHE A 81 -4.93 4.25 3.89
C PHE A 81 -3.94 4.95 4.83
N LYS A 82 -2.70 4.47 4.86
CA LYS A 82 -1.64 5.01 5.72
C LYS A 82 -0.34 5.12 4.96
N PHE A 83 0.55 6.00 5.41
CA PHE A 83 1.94 6.00 5.00
C PHE A 83 2.84 5.61 6.15
N GLU A 84 3.82 4.76 5.88
CA GLU A 84 4.90 4.42 6.80
C GLU A 84 6.19 5.09 6.32
N ILE A 85 6.87 5.78 7.24
CA ILE A 85 8.11 6.53 6.98
C ILE A 85 9.07 6.20 8.12
N GLY A 86 10.04 5.33 7.85
CA GLY A 86 10.85 4.72 8.91
C GLY A 86 9.98 3.92 9.88
N GLU A 87 10.09 4.21 11.18
CA GLU A 87 9.32 3.52 12.23
C GLU A 87 7.95 4.17 12.52
N LYS A 88 7.64 5.29 11.86
CA LYS A 88 6.40 6.04 12.10
C LYS A 88 5.36 5.71 11.04
N THR A 89 4.10 5.66 11.47
CA THR A 89 2.94 5.50 10.58
C THR A 89 2.01 6.71 10.69
N PHE A 90 1.56 7.18 9.54
CA PHE A 90 0.72 8.37 9.37
C PHE A 90 -0.58 7.94 8.68
N GLU A 91 -1.72 8.37 9.22
CA GLU A 91 -3.04 7.95 8.71
C GLU A 91 -3.77 9.12 8.06
N GLU A 92 -4.54 8.81 7.02
CA GLU A 92 -5.40 9.77 6.32
C GLU A 92 -6.30 10.56 7.30
N GLY A 93 -6.44 11.88 7.08
CA GLY A 93 -7.38 12.73 7.83
C GLY A 93 -6.93 13.10 9.25
N LYS A 94 -5.82 12.56 9.76
CA LYS A 94 -5.26 12.95 11.06
C LYS A 94 -4.26 14.10 10.90
N HIS A 95 -4.44 15.15 11.69
CA HIS A 95 -3.46 16.24 11.76
C HIS A 95 -2.14 15.69 12.32
N ASN A 96 -1.04 15.94 11.61
CA ASN A 96 0.28 15.53 12.05
C ASN A 96 1.25 16.72 11.98
N PRO A 97 1.97 17.03 13.07
CA PRO A 97 2.97 18.09 13.08
C PRO A 97 4.25 17.72 12.31
N ASP A 98 4.50 16.43 12.03
CA ASP A 98 5.74 15.91 11.43
C ASP A 98 5.82 16.10 9.89
N PHE A 99 5.42 17.28 9.41
CA PHE A 99 5.64 17.74 8.03
C PHE A 99 4.92 16.99 6.91
N VAL A 100 3.87 16.21 7.20
CA VAL A 100 3.18 15.44 6.16
C VAL A 100 1.66 15.57 6.22
N LYS A 101 1.03 15.60 5.04
CA LYS A 101 -0.43 15.56 4.87
C LYS A 101 -0.79 14.46 3.90
N ILE A 102 -1.73 13.61 4.29
CA ILE A 102 -2.26 12.55 3.45
C ILE A 102 -3.65 12.95 2.98
N PHE A 103 -3.91 12.84 1.68
CA PHE A 103 -5.24 13.03 1.10
C PHE A 103 -5.54 11.95 0.08
N ARG A 104 -6.82 11.63 -0.09
CA ARG A 104 -7.29 10.73 -1.13
C ARG A 104 -8.14 11.46 -2.15
N GLU A 105 -8.09 10.98 -3.37
CA GLU A 105 -8.95 11.36 -4.47
C GLU A 105 -9.65 10.10 -5.00
N GLN A 106 -10.98 10.13 -5.07
CA GLN A 106 -11.76 9.01 -5.59
C GLN A 106 -11.75 9.06 -7.13
N LEU A 107 -11.28 7.99 -7.79
CA LEU A 107 -11.24 7.91 -9.26
C LEU A 107 -12.43 7.13 -9.82
N SER A 108 -12.84 6.06 -9.14
CA SER A 108 -14.04 5.26 -9.42
C SER A 108 -14.51 4.58 -8.13
N GLU A 109 -15.59 3.80 -8.12
CA GLU A 109 -16.05 3.09 -6.90
C GLU A 109 -14.96 2.21 -6.26
N THR A 110 -14.08 1.62 -7.08
CA THR A 110 -13.07 0.64 -6.66
C THR A 110 -11.63 1.16 -6.82
N LYS A 111 -11.44 2.39 -7.29
CA LYS A 111 -10.12 2.99 -7.51
C LYS A 111 -9.98 4.33 -6.82
N VAL A 112 -8.86 4.50 -6.13
CA VAL A 112 -8.47 5.76 -5.49
C VAL A 112 -7.04 6.14 -5.84
N MET A 113 -6.76 7.44 -5.82
CA MET A 113 -5.40 7.95 -5.73
C MET A 113 -5.15 8.43 -4.30
N VAL A 114 -4.06 7.98 -3.69
CA VAL A 114 -3.65 8.36 -2.35
C VAL A 114 -2.35 9.15 -2.46
N HIS A 115 -2.37 10.35 -1.89
CA HIS A 115 -1.27 11.29 -1.96
C HIS A 115 -0.67 11.53 -0.58
N LEU A 116 0.65 11.57 -0.53
CA LEU A 116 1.44 12.06 0.59
C LEU A 116 2.11 13.37 0.18
N ILE A 117 1.70 14.47 0.77
CA ILE A 117 2.36 15.77 0.65
C ILE A 117 3.38 15.88 1.77
N VAL A 118 4.63 16.15 1.44
CA VAL A 118 5.68 16.49 2.40
C VAL A 118 5.80 18.02 2.43
N TYR A 119 5.58 18.69 3.55
CA TYR A 119 5.57 20.16 3.62
C TYR A 119 6.87 20.80 3.14
N GLN A 120 8.02 20.18 3.44
CA GLN A 120 9.32 20.60 2.95
C GLN A 120 10.26 19.40 2.78
N ALA A 121 10.84 19.24 1.58
CA ALA A 121 11.84 18.22 1.32
C ALA A 121 13.11 18.48 2.16
N LYS A 122 13.69 17.43 2.74
CA LYS A 122 14.87 17.45 3.61
C LYS A 122 15.77 16.31 3.17
N GLY A 123 17.09 16.40 3.35
CA GLY A 123 18.04 15.37 2.92
C GLY A 123 17.59 13.93 3.23
N TRP A 124 17.16 13.69 4.48
CA TRP A 124 16.73 12.35 4.92
C TRP A 124 15.49 11.79 4.18
N HIS A 125 14.66 12.64 3.55
CA HIS A 125 13.53 12.17 2.75
C HIS A 125 14.01 11.45 1.48
N PHE A 126 15.17 11.80 0.94
CA PHE A 126 15.70 11.21 -0.29
C PHE A 126 16.44 9.88 -0.05
N GLU A 127 16.88 9.66 1.19
CA GLU A 127 17.64 8.47 1.60
C GLU A 127 16.73 7.31 2.04
N ARG A 128 15.40 7.52 2.07
CA ARG A 128 14.44 6.57 2.64
C ARG A 128 13.32 6.22 1.67
N GLU A 129 12.78 5.02 1.86
CA GLU A 129 11.53 4.63 1.24
C GLU A 129 10.35 5.07 2.10
N PHE A 130 9.31 5.52 1.43
CA PHE A 130 7.99 5.71 1.99
C PHE A 130 7.17 4.50 1.57
N TYR A 131 6.24 4.07 2.41
CA TYR A 131 5.38 2.94 2.07
C TYR A 131 3.92 3.32 2.20
N LEU A 132 3.15 3.12 1.13
CA LEU A 132 1.70 3.11 1.25
C LEU A 132 1.27 1.78 1.88
N LEU A 133 0.49 1.86 2.94
CA LEU A 133 -0.17 0.74 3.59
C LEU A 133 -1.68 0.83 3.32
N VAL A 134 -2.23 -0.20 2.68
CA VAL A 134 -3.66 -0.36 2.48
C VAL A 134 -4.17 -1.39 3.48
N VAL A 135 -4.97 -0.93 4.44
CA VAL A 135 -5.51 -1.77 5.52
C VAL A 135 -6.91 -2.21 5.17
N GLN A 136 -7.11 -3.52 5.00
CA GLN A 136 -8.42 -4.11 4.78
C GLN A 136 -9.21 -4.23 6.10
N ALA A 137 -10.54 -4.32 6.00
CA ALA A 137 -11.44 -4.46 7.16
C ALA A 137 -11.16 -5.72 8.00
N ASN A 138 -10.63 -6.78 7.38
CA ASN A 138 -10.22 -8.03 8.05
C ASN A 138 -8.85 -7.93 8.75
N GLY A 139 -8.17 -6.78 8.67
CA GLY A 139 -6.85 -6.56 9.26
C GLY A 139 -5.67 -6.97 8.38
N HIS A 140 -5.90 -7.50 7.17
CA HIS A 140 -4.85 -7.70 6.18
C HIS A 140 -4.27 -6.35 5.73
N VAL A 141 -2.95 -6.29 5.53
CA VAL A 141 -2.25 -5.07 5.14
C VAL A 141 -1.38 -5.35 3.92
N THR A 142 -1.62 -4.60 2.87
CA THR A 142 -0.81 -4.62 1.65
C THR A 142 0.08 -3.39 1.63
N ARG A 143 1.37 -3.57 1.34
CA ARG A 143 2.42 -2.55 1.47
C ARG A 143 3.13 -2.35 0.13
N GLN A 144 3.24 -1.09 -0.31
CA GLN A 144 3.95 -0.74 -1.54
C GLN A 144 4.91 0.44 -1.31
N ALA A 145 6.14 0.31 -1.80
CA ALA A 145 7.15 1.34 -1.69
C ALA A 145 6.94 2.46 -2.72
N VAL A 146 7.24 3.70 -2.32
CA VAL A 146 7.32 4.89 -3.15
C VAL A 146 8.51 5.75 -2.68
N ARG A 147 9.25 6.35 -3.62
CA ARG A 147 10.44 7.15 -3.30
C ARG A 147 10.30 8.60 -3.75
N LEU A 148 10.80 9.50 -2.92
CA LEU A 148 11.12 10.86 -3.32
C LEU A 148 12.59 10.88 -3.73
N GLN A 149 12.85 11.10 -5.01
CA GLN A 149 14.20 11.13 -5.57
C GLN A 149 14.73 12.57 -5.57
N GLN A 150 15.98 12.72 -5.16
CA GLN A 150 16.62 14.02 -5.17
C GLN A 150 16.93 14.45 -6.61
N THR A 151 16.60 15.69 -6.94
CA THR A 151 17.09 16.37 -8.13
C THR A 151 17.97 17.54 -7.74
N SER A 152 18.84 17.95 -8.66
CA SER A 152 19.57 19.19 -8.55
C SER A 152 18.56 20.34 -8.57
N GLY A 153 18.28 20.95 -7.41
CA GLY A 153 17.47 22.16 -7.37
C GLY A 153 18.21 23.30 -8.04
N SER A 154 17.68 23.83 -9.13
CA SER A 154 18.07 25.15 -9.60
C SER A 154 17.50 26.19 -8.64
N GLY A 155 18.25 26.52 -7.59
CA GLY A 155 18.01 27.75 -6.87
C GLY A 155 18.17 28.92 -7.83
N GLY A 156 17.06 29.58 -8.20
CA GLY A 156 17.04 30.86 -8.91
C GLY A 156 17.66 30.88 -10.31
N GLY A 157 16.80 30.88 -11.33
CA GLY A 157 17.09 31.53 -12.60
C GLY A 157 17.75 30.67 -13.68
N ILE A 158 16.98 29.85 -14.38
CA ILE A 158 17.03 29.80 -15.84
C ILE A 158 15.59 29.52 -16.32
N VAL A 159 15.00 30.47 -17.04
CA VAL A 159 13.81 30.24 -17.84
C VAL A 159 14.20 29.14 -18.81
N SER A 160 13.70 27.92 -18.58
CA SER A 160 13.93 26.78 -19.47
C SER A 160 13.55 27.18 -20.89
N SER A 161 14.56 27.26 -21.74
CA SER A 161 14.49 27.67 -23.14
C SER A 161 13.65 26.72 -24.01
N PHE A 162 13.01 25.71 -23.41
CA PHE A 162 12.08 24.80 -24.08
C PHE A 162 10.64 25.30 -24.14
N LEU A 163 10.23 26.24 -23.28
CA LEU A 163 8.87 26.81 -23.33
C LEU A 163 8.75 28.06 -24.24
N VAL A 164 9.87 28.70 -24.59
CA VAL A 164 9.88 29.81 -25.57
C VAL A 164 9.76 29.29 -27.01
N ALA A 165 10.16 28.05 -27.29
CA ALA A 165 10.02 27.45 -28.61
C ALA A 165 8.55 27.12 -28.97
N CYS A 166 7.74 26.63 -28.01
CA CYS A 166 6.33 26.31 -28.31
C CYS A 166 5.44 27.55 -28.49
N VAL A 167 5.73 28.65 -27.79
CA VAL A 167 4.94 29.89 -27.95
C VAL A 167 5.28 30.61 -29.26
N LEU A 168 6.54 30.57 -29.72
CA LEU A 168 6.92 31.19 -30.99
C LEU A 168 6.44 30.41 -32.22
N VAL A 169 6.36 29.07 -32.16
CA VAL A 169 5.79 28.27 -33.27
C VAL A 169 4.28 28.49 -33.39
N ALA A 170 3.56 28.62 -32.26
CA ALA A 170 2.13 28.94 -32.30
C ALA A 170 1.84 30.34 -32.88
N CYS A 171 2.67 31.34 -32.57
CA CYS A 171 2.52 32.68 -33.17
C CYS A 171 2.87 32.73 -34.66
N TYR A 172 3.83 31.93 -35.14
CA TYR A 172 4.16 31.88 -36.57
C TYR A 172 3.05 31.25 -37.41
N TYR A 173 2.36 30.23 -36.90
CA TYR A 173 1.24 29.59 -37.62
C TYR A 173 -0.06 30.41 -37.61
N LEU A 174 -0.30 31.23 -36.57
CA LEU A 174 -1.46 32.11 -36.52
C LEU A 174 -1.35 33.34 -37.44
N MET A 175 -0.13 33.79 -37.78
CA MET A 175 0.07 34.91 -38.72
C MET A 175 -0.01 34.53 -40.21
N LYS A 176 0.04 33.24 -40.55
CA LYS A 176 -0.05 32.78 -41.96
C LYS A 176 -1.47 32.45 -42.44
N PHE A 177 -2.49 32.56 -41.57
CA PHE A 177 -3.88 32.25 -41.91
C PHE A 177 -4.79 33.49 -42.01
N THR A 178 -4.22 34.70 -41.96
CA THR A 178 -4.95 35.97 -42.09
C THR A 178 -4.37 36.90 -43.17
N GLN A 179 -4.01 36.34 -44.33
CA GLN A 179 -3.85 37.08 -45.59
C GLN A 179 -4.68 36.43 -46.68
#